data_AF-B0DXB2-F1
#
_entry.id   AF-B0DXB2-F1
#
_cell.length_a   1.000
_cell.length_b   1.000
_cell.length_c   1.000
_cell.angle_alpha   90.00
_cell.angle_beta   90.00
_cell.angle_gamma   90.00
#
_symmetry.space_group_name_H-M   'P 1'
#
loop_
_entity.id
_entity.type
_entity.pdbx_description
1 polymer ?
#
loop_
_entity_poly.entity_id
_entity_poly.type
_entity_poly.pdbx_seq_one_letter_code
_entity_poly.pdbx_strand_id
1 'polypeptide(L)'
;MLKFDHFFQDLCSEGRPDPTVEFNDEWTYYVVDFQGWSRRRIPLCVAREYYVRFGSNVGHEAAGTMVLFRRWEPLNNFATSSQPTESMEVEGNISMVRDSLEIRELHRSKHTPVHNAICDWEGQPTSSRAFSQTHYNRGRNRERGRNRASSTGRRWLRQMTNADVPSEGGSQSELRSSPSYSSKGHGSNTPSRSSSRAGTRNRSASPGLRTYQPRRGTSPSLRRHAIDNIVEAGAIITYVGSVWEAPAGLEWNVTFHQESIILFPDTRTLTRLKYWAVTSSEISHTRHLLDLAIARNMCFIMATRISDLKSFRPIMTPDLAELTKRTYEAGFQEEHLKDVNGGAAFRDHLDCKAIRRIGLGSTIHGWTTQVTVHHRGAVTSSPFFDDPLFHDQMSAQEENLVHGFVSAENSDYHRWLFPTTEIMEDFCDHWSGEWTEGCDLIFHNIAKALERGTAKPLTRKGWKSYLHSTNHGTRRPTVTLNSSHFTRVDELLSVFPDPWHGRCIADISIPSQM
;
A
#
# COMPACT_ATOMS: atom_id res chain seq x y z
N MET A 1 -12.53 13.15 -13.70
CA MET A 1 -12.45 12.08 -12.70
C MET A 1 -11.31 12.46 -11.77
N LEU A 2 -11.64 12.91 -10.56
CA LEU A 2 -10.67 13.39 -9.57
C LEU A 2 -9.79 12.21 -9.14
N LYS A 3 -8.48 12.41 -9.02
CA LYS A 3 -7.55 11.39 -8.52
C LYS A 3 -7.12 11.86 -7.15
N PHE A 4 -7.24 11.01 -6.13
CA PHE A 4 -6.84 11.39 -4.78
C PHE A 4 -5.52 10.70 -4.41
N ASP A 5 -4.73 11.32 -3.53
CA ASP A 5 -3.54 10.70 -2.95
C ASP A 5 -3.92 9.78 -1.77
N HIS A 6 -2.90 9.16 -1.14
CA HIS A 6 -3.07 8.28 0.02
C HIS A 6 -3.65 8.96 1.27
N PHE A 7 -3.87 10.28 1.22
CA PHE A 7 -4.39 11.11 2.31
C PHE A 7 -5.68 11.85 1.91
N PHE A 8 -6.37 11.36 0.86
CA PHE A 8 -7.66 11.87 0.36
C PHE A 8 -7.60 13.32 -0.15
N GLN A 9 -6.44 13.77 -0.63
CA GLN A 9 -6.27 15.08 -1.27
C GLN A 9 -6.34 14.93 -2.79
N ASP A 10 -7.03 15.85 -3.48
CA ASP A 10 -7.11 15.80 -4.94
C ASP A 10 -5.74 16.09 -5.57
N LEU A 11 -5.16 15.09 -6.24
CA LEU A 11 -3.98 15.18 -7.10
C LEU A 11 -4.23 16.10 -8.31
N CYS A 12 -5.47 16.56 -8.52
CA CYS A 12 -5.94 17.25 -9.71
C CYS A 12 -6.35 18.72 -9.48
N SER A 13 -5.82 19.41 -8.46
CA SER A 13 -5.73 20.87 -8.55
C SER A 13 -4.62 21.22 -9.54
N GLU A 14 -4.98 21.77 -10.70
CA GLU A 14 -4.06 22.24 -11.75
C GLU A 14 -2.88 23.03 -11.16
N GLY A 15 -1.76 22.32 -11.02
CA GLY A 15 -0.60 22.78 -10.28
C GLY A 15 0.24 21.58 -9.89
N ARG A 16 0.66 20.79 -10.89
CA ARG A 16 1.78 19.85 -10.68
C ARG A 16 2.89 20.69 -10.04
N PRO A 17 3.46 20.30 -8.88
CA PRO A 17 4.51 21.07 -8.25
C PRO A 17 5.55 21.36 -9.33
N ASP A 18 5.73 22.64 -9.65
CA ASP A 18 6.65 23.02 -10.71
C ASP A 18 8.01 22.48 -10.28
N PRO A 19 8.61 21.56 -11.05
CA PRO A 19 9.87 20.92 -10.70
C PRO A 19 11.02 21.93 -10.61
N THR A 20 10.80 23.16 -11.07
CA THR A 20 11.75 24.27 -11.02
C THR A 20 11.59 25.14 -9.77
N VAL A 21 10.69 24.83 -8.83
CA VAL A 21 10.60 25.58 -7.57
C VAL A 21 11.84 25.32 -6.73
N GLU A 22 12.70 26.33 -6.68
CA GLU A 22 13.87 26.37 -5.83
C GLU A 22 13.45 26.63 -4.38
N PHE A 23 13.88 25.74 -3.49
CA PHE A 23 13.71 25.91 -2.06
C PHE A 23 14.91 26.66 -1.50
N ASN A 24 14.68 27.80 -0.87
CA ASN A 24 15.71 28.62 -0.24
C ASN A 24 15.75 28.38 1.28
N ASP A 25 16.95 28.18 1.83
CA ASP A 25 17.19 28.03 3.27
C ASP A 25 16.77 29.26 4.09
N GLU A 26 16.66 30.44 3.46
CA GLU A 26 16.20 31.68 4.07
C GLU A 26 14.67 31.74 4.24
N TRP A 27 13.92 30.84 3.61
CA TRP A 27 12.46 30.81 3.72
C TRP A 27 12.01 30.10 4.99
N THR A 28 10.81 30.46 5.46
CA THR A 28 10.19 29.81 6.61
C THR A 28 9.07 28.87 6.16
N TYR A 29 9.22 27.60 6.49
CA TYR A 29 8.27 26.55 6.09
C TYR A 29 7.35 26.21 7.26
N TYR A 30 6.05 26.24 7.01
CA TYR A 30 5.01 25.94 7.99
C TYR A 30 4.05 24.89 7.45
N VAL A 31 3.41 24.16 8.35
CA VAL A 31 2.28 23.29 8.02
C VAL A 31 1.13 23.53 8.99
N VAL A 32 -0.08 23.50 8.45
CA VAL A 32 -1.35 23.50 9.20
C VAL A 32 -2.01 22.14 9.00
N ASP A 33 -2.18 21.42 10.10
CA ASP A 33 -2.69 20.04 10.09
C ASP A 33 -4.22 20.00 10.07
N PHE A 34 -4.90 20.99 10.66
CA PHE A 34 -6.35 21.10 10.65
C PHE A 34 -6.78 22.57 10.67
N GLN A 35 -7.93 22.88 10.08
CA GLN A 35 -8.50 24.22 10.14
C GLN A 35 -8.73 24.65 11.60
N GLY A 36 -8.29 25.87 11.93
CA GLY A 36 -8.36 26.44 13.28
C GLY A 36 -7.26 25.99 14.23
N TRP A 37 -6.27 25.22 13.76
CA TRP A 37 -5.07 24.89 14.55
C TRP A 37 -3.92 25.83 14.22
N SER A 38 -2.97 25.94 15.16
CA SER A 38 -1.78 26.75 14.96
C SER A 38 -0.87 26.12 13.91
N ARG A 39 -0.33 26.94 13.00
CA ARG A 39 0.71 26.50 12.08
C ARG A 39 1.98 26.14 12.84
N ARG A 40 2.68 25.09 12.40
CA ARG A 40 3.96 24.65 12.99
C ARG A 40 5.09 24.76 11.98
N ARG A 41 6.25 25.26 12.43
CA ARG A 41 7.45 25.34 11.58
C ARG A 41 7.98 23.94 11.30
N ILE A 42 8.40 23.70 10.07
CA ILE A 42 9.03 22.45 9.63
C ILE A 42 10.41 22.72 9.03
N PRO A 43 11.35 21.77 9.13
CA PRO A 43 12.65 21.91 8.48
C PRO A 43 12.53 21.78 6.96
N LEU A 44 13.50 22.33 6.23
CA LEU A 44 13.50 22.35 4.77
C LEU A 44 13.41 20.94 4.14
N CYS A 45 14.07 19.95 4.72
CA CYS A 45 14.01 18.57 4.22
C CYS A 45 12.57 18.03 4.17
N VAL A 46 11.77 18.33 5.21
CA VAL A 46 10.36 17.93 5.28
C VAL A 46 9.51 18.76 4.33
N ALA A 47 9.82 20.05 4.15
CA ALA A 47 9.11 20.91 3.20
C ALA A 47 9.22 20.41 1.75
N ARG A 48 10.40 19.89 1.35
CA ARG A 48 10.60 19.29 0.02
C ARG A 48 9.73 18.05 -0.19
N GLU A 49 9.62 17.20 0.83
CA GLU A 49 8.73 16.04 0.78
C GLU A 49 7.25 16.46 0.72
N TYR A 50 6.89 17.50 1.49
CA TYR A 50 5.51 17.98 1.60
C TYR A 50 5.05 18.64 0.31
N TYR A 51 5.92 19.37 -0.40
CA TYR A 51 5.60 20.00 -1.67
C TYR A 51 5.20 19.02 -2.78
N VAL A 52 5.74 17.79 -2.73
CA VAL A 52 5.35 16.73 -3.68
C VAL A 52 3.97 16.16 -3.36
N ARG A 53 3.53 16.25 -2.10
CA ARG A 53 2.37 15.53 -1.55
C ARG A 53 1.18 16.41 -1.22
N PHE A 54 1.40 17.68 -0.91
CA PHE A 54 0.39 18.56 -0.32
C PHE A 54 0.35 19.91 -1.03
N GLY A 55 -0.84 20.52 -1.05
CA GLY A 55 -1.00 21.91 -1.49
C GLY A 55 -0.19 22.87 -0.62
N SER A 56 0.50 23.82 -1.27
CA SER A 56 1.29 24.85 -0.60
C SER A 56 0.88 26.25 -1.03
N ASN A 57 0.90 27.21 -0.11
CA ASN A 57 0.73 28.63 -0.39
C ASN A 57 2.01 29.39 -0.03
N VAL A 58 2.49 30.25 -0.93
CA VAL A 58 3.66 31.10 -0.70
C VAL A 58 3.18 32.50 -0.31
N GLY A 59 3.56 32.95 0.87
CA GLY A 59 3.24 34.26 1.41
C GLY A 59 4.49 35.07 1.77
N HIS A 60 4.30 36.35 2.08
CA HIS A 60 5.37 37.21 2.58
C HIS A 60 5.00 37.73 3.98
N GLU A 61 5.88 37.50 4.95
CA GLU A 61 5.79 38.06 6.29
C GLU A 61 6.88 39.12 6.51
N ALA A 62 6.76 39.89 7.59
CA ALA A 62 7.78 40.88 7.96
C ALA A 62 9.19 40.28 8.11
N ALA A 63 9.29 38.97 8.37
CA ALA A 63 10.54 38.23 8.54
C ALA A 63 11.08 37.58 7.24
N GLY A 64 10.35 37.64 6.12
CA GLY A 64 10.76 37.04 4.85
C GLY A 64 9.66 36.24 4.15
N THR A 65 10.04 35.45 3.15
CA THR A 65 9.12 34.56 2.43
C THR A 65 8.76 33.36 3.28
N MET A 66 7.48 33.02 3.32
CA MET A 66 6.96 31.84 4.00
C MET A 66 6.27 30.90 3.01
N VAL A 67 6.33 29.60 3.29
CA VAL A 67 5.60 28.58 2.56
C VAL A 67 4.74 27.79 3.55
N LEU A 68 3.43 27.76 3.30
CA LEU A 68 2.44 27.11 4.15
C LEU A 68 1.87 25.87 3.47
N PHE A 69 2.11 24.69 4.03
CA PHE A 69 1.49 23.43 3.63
C PHE A 69 0.20 23.19 4.40
N ARG A 70 -0.80 22.57 3.77
CA ARG A 70 -2.04 22.17 4.43
C ARG A 70 -2.23 20.66 4.36
N ARG A 71 -2.64 20.06 5.48
CA ARG A 71 -3.03 18.65 5.55
C ARG A 71 -4.48 18.57 6.01
N TRP A 72 -5.21 17.55 5.56
CA TRP A 72 -6.54 17.17 6.06
C TRP A 72 -7.64 18.25 5.94
N GLU A 73 -7.68 19.03 4.86
CA GLU A 73 -8.74 20.02 4.63
C GLU A 73 -9.96 19.36 3.95
N PRO A 74 -11.18 19.40 4.53
CA PRO A 74 -12.37 18.84 3.90
C PRO A 74 -12.81 19.67 2.69
N LEU A 75 -13.23 18.98 1.62
CA LEU A 75 -13.45 19.50 0.26
C LEU A 75 -14.47 20.66 0.14
N ASN A 76 -15.29 20.93 1.16
CA ASN A 76 -16.46 21.79 1.03
C ASN A 76 -16.19 23.30 1.08
N ASN A 77 -14.97 23.75 1.41
CA ASN A 77 -14.70 25.18 1.61
C ASN A 77 -14.28 25.96 0.35
N PHE A 78 -13.98 25.30 -0.77
CA PHE A 78 -13.55 26.00 -2.00
C PHE A 78 -14.70 26.37 -2.94
N ALA A 79 -15.92 25.94 -2.64
CA ALA A 79 -17.08 26.13 -3.50
C ALA A 79 -18.15 27.04 -2.87
N THR A 80 -17.79 28.19 -2.30
CA THR A 80 -18.80 29.25 -2.09
C THR A 80 -18.19 30.64 -2.06
N SER A 81 -18.71 31.46 -2.96
CA SER A 81 -18.59 32.91 -2.89
C SER A 81 -19.19 33.45 -1.58
N SER A 82 -18.70 34.63 -1.21
CA SER A 82 -19.12 35.43 -0.06
C SER A 82 -20.64 35.59 0.09
N GLN A 83 -21.25 34.87 1.03
CA GLN A 83 -22.54 35.20 1.65
C GLN A 83 -22.45 34.93 3.17
N PRO A 84 -23.00 35.81 4.02
CA PRO A 84 -22.93 35.65 5.47
C PRO A 84 -23.97 34.65 5.98
N THR A 85 -23.45 33.62 6.67
CA THR A 85 -24.02 32.86 7.79
C THR A 85 -25.52 32.98 8.10
N GLU A 86 -26.29 31.98 7.68
CA GLU A 86 -27.43 31.46 8.43
C GLU A 86 -27.15 29.99 8.82
N SER A 87 -27.40 29.69 10.09
CA SER A 87 -27.24 28.38 10.72
C SER A 87 -28.21 27.36 10.13
N MET A 88 -27.69 26.39 9.38
CA MET A 88 -28.43 25.18 9.00
C MET A 88 -27.85 23.97 9.73
N GLU A 89 -28.73 23.26 10.44
CA GLU A 89 -28.55 21.88 10.86
C GLU A 89 -28.41 21.01 9.60
N VAL A 90 -27.30 20.28 9.49
CA VAL A 90 -27.01 19.38 8.36
C VAL A 90 -27.05 17.96 8.88
N GLU A 91 -28.15 17.29 8.57
CA GLU A 91 -28.32 15.85 8.69
C GLU A 91 -28.07 15.26 7.29
N GLY A 92 -26.88 14.69 7.07
CA GLY A 92 -26.53 14.03 5.81
C GLY A 92 -25.03 14.00 5.53
N ASN A 93 -24.45 12.80 5.43
CA ASN A 93 -23.03 12.45 5.24
C ASN A 93 -22.09 12.64 6.45
N ILE A 94 -22.34 11.84 7.49
CA ILE A 94 -21.52 11.75 8.72
C ILE A 94 -20.24 10.89 8.52
N SER A 95 -20.16 10.08 7.46
CA SER A 95 -19.06 9.10 7.30
C SER A 95 -17.69 9.74 7.05
N MET A 96 -17.58 10.71 6.12
CA MET A 96 -16.30 11.40 5.84
C MET A 96 -15.83 12.31 6.98
N VAL A 97 -16.73 12.77 7.83
CA VAL A 97 -16.40 13.65 8.97
C VAL A 97 -15.76 12.85 10.10
N ARG A 98 -16.07 11.55 10.22
CA ARG A 98 -15.65 10.71 11.34
C ARG A 98 -14.14 10.45 11.38
N ASP A 99 -13.51 10.16 10.24
CA ASP A 99 -12.07 9.87 10.18
C ASP A 99 -11.22 11.12 10.45
N SER A 100 -11.68 12.29 9.98
CA SER A 100 -11.02 13.56 10.28
C SER A 100 -11.06 13.89 11.77
N LEU A 101 -12.14 13.52 12.48
CA LEU A 101 -12.29 13.75 13.92
C LEU A 101 -11.38 12.83 14.74
N GLU A 102 -11.20 11.58 14.33
CA GLU A 102 -10.33 10.62 15.02
C GLU A 102 -8.85 11.00 14.86
N ILE A 103 -8.39 11.34 13.64
CA ILE A 103 -7.02 11.82 13.40
C ILE A 103 -6.80 13.17 14.13
N ARG A 104 -7.81 14.04 14.13
CA ARG A 104 -7.77 15.31 14.87
C ARG A 104 -7.64 15.08 16.38
N GLU A 105 -8.28 14.06 16.93
CA GLU A 105 -8.18 13.71 18.35
C GLU A 105 -6.79 13.16 18.70
N LEU A 106 -6.22 12.30 17.84
CA LEU A 106 -4.88 11.73 18.02
C LEU A 106 -3.78 12.80 18.05
N HIS A 107 -3.90 13.83 17.20
CA HIS A 107 -2.92 14.92 17.13
C HIS A 107 -3.23 16.10 18.07
N ARG A 108 -4.38 16.05 18.78
CA ARG A 108 -4.93 17.16 19.56
C ARG A 108 -3.92 17.66 20.60
N SER A 109 -3.42 16.75 21.43
CA SER A 109 -2.56 17.07 22.58
C SER A 109 -1.26 17.80 22.24
N LYS A 110 -0.77 17.69 21.01
CA LYS A 110 0.52 18.27 20.59
C LYS A 110 0.37 19.60 19.85
N HIS A 111 -0.74 19.80 19.16
CA HIS A 111 -0.83 20.84 18.13
C HIS A 111 -2.12 21.65 18.15
N THR A 112 -3.07 21.34 19.06
CA THR A 112 -4.18 22.27 19.28
C THR A 112 -3.67 23.59 19.84
N PRO A 113 -4.32 24.70 19.49
CA PRO A 113 -4.05 25.99 20.11
C PRO A 113 -4.08 25.87 21.63
N VAL A 114 -3.01 26.30 22.28
CA VAL A 114 -2.95 26.36 23.74
C VAL A 114 -3.86 27.52 24.20
N HIS A 115 -4.66 27.30 25.24
CA HIS A 115 -5.50 28.33 25.89
C HIS A 115 -6.61 28.95 25.02
N ASN A 116 -7.40 28.15 24.28
CA ASN A 116 -8.56 28.62 23.50
C ASN A 116 -8.23 29.71 22.45
N ALA A 117 -6.96 29.86 22.04
CA ALA A 117 -6.60 30.76 20.97
C ALA A 117 -7.26 30.31 19.67
N ILE A 118 -8.07 31.17 19.06
CA ILE A 118 -8.67 30.88 17.76
C ILE A 118 -7.61 31.20 16.71
N CYS A 119 -7.15 30.20 15.98
CA CYS A 119 -6.27 30.42 14.83
C CYS A 119 -7.10 30.68 13.57
N ASP A 120 -6.61 31.56 12.71
CA ASP A 120 -7.22 31.80 11.40
C ASP A 120 -6.96 30.65 10.42
N TRP A 121 -7.36 30.84 9.17
CA TRP A 121 -7.17 29.86 8.11
C TRP A 121 -5.68 29.63 7.79
N GLU A 122 -4.77 30.54 8.10
CA GLU A 122 -3.32 30.38 7.94
C GLU A 122 -2.65 29.75 9.17
N GLY A 123 -3.42 29.49 10.24
CA GLY A 123 -2.91 28.99 11.50
C GLY A 123 -2.22 30.05 12.35
N GLN A 124 -2.45 31.35 12.08
CA GLN A 124 -1.99 32.43 12.94
C GLN A 124 -2.99 32.68 14.08
N PRO A 125 -2.54 32.98 15.31
CA PRO A 125 -3.44 33.36 16.39
C PRO A 125 -4.20 34.63 16.02
N THR A 126 -5.52 34.57 15.95
CA THR A 126 -6.32 35.78 15.89
C THR A 126 -6.26 36.43 17.26
N SER A 127 -5.60 37.59 17.34
CA SER A 127 -5.66 38.41 18.54
C SER A 127 -7.13 38.66 18.83
N SER A 128 -7.67 38.08 19.91
CA SER A 128 -9.02 38.34 20.40
C SER A 128 -9.07 39.83 20.75
N ARG A 129 -9.36 40.66 19.74
CA ARG A 129 -9.58 42.09 19.90
C ARG A 129 -10.74 42.18 20.86
N ALA A 130 -10.46 42.65 22.07
CA ALA A 130 -11.40 42.74 23.17
C ALA A 130 -12.77 43.15 22.61
N PHE A 131 -13.79 42.35 22.91
CA PHE A 131 -15.19 42.73 22.74
C PHE A 131 -15.41 44.00 23.57
N SER A 132 -15.13 45.16 22.97
CA SER A 132 -15.57 46.45 23.50
C SER A 132 -17.08 46.47 23.38
N GLN A 133 -17.73 46.39 24.54
CA GLN A 133 -19.15 46.59 24.73
C GLN A 133 -19.64 47.78 23.89
N THR A 134 -20.64 47.50 23.06
CA THR A 134 -21.41 48.46 22.29
C THR A 134 -22.22 49.37 23.23
N HIS A 135 -21.80 50.62 23.37
CA HIS A 135 -22.74 51.70 23.70
C HIS A 135 -23.32 52.25 22.40
N TYR A 136 -24.64 52.12 22.26
CA TYR A 136 -25.44 52.76 21.23
C TYR A 136 -25.21 54.27 21.23
N ASN A 137 -24.87 54.85 20.09
CA ASN A 137 -25.41 56.17 19.75
C ASN A 137 -25.52 56.42 18.25
N ARG A 138 -26.67 57.02 17.95
CA ARG A 138 -27.33 57.25 16.66
C ARG A 138 -26.94 58.66 16.18
N GLY A 139 -26.50 58.80 14.93
CA GLY A 139 -26.27 60.13 14.34
C GLY A 139 -25.97 60.12 12.84
N ARG A 140 -26.92 60.65 12.07
CA ARG A 140 -26.86 60.93 10.60
C ARG A 140 -25.71 61.87 10.23
N ASN A 141 -25.05 61.67 9.08
CA ASN A 141 -25.25 62.46 7.84
C ASN A 141 -24.24 62.15 6.70
N ARG A 142 -24.81 62.01 5.50
CA ARG A 142 -24.44 62.56 4.17
C ARG A 142 -23.00 62.55 3.61
N GLU A 143 -22.93 61.92 2.43
CA GLU A 143 -22.44 62.39 1.13
C GLU A 143 -20.93 62.37 0.73
N ARG A 144 -20.73 61.73 -0.44
CA ARG A 144 -19.74 61.95 -1.53
C ARG A 144 -18.30 61.48 -1.35
N GLY A 145 -17.87 60.60 -2.27
CA GLY A 145 -16.44 60.42 -2.58
C GLY A 145 -16.07 59.23 -3.46
N ARG A 146 -16.24 59.40 -4.77
CA ARG A 146 -15.62 58.71 -5.92
C ARG A 146 -14.50 57.66 -5.71
N ASN A 147 -14.70 56.55 -6.43
CA ASN A 147 -13.81 55.87 -7.39
C ASN A 147 -12.61 54.99 -6.94
N ARG A 148 -12.66 53.79 -7.53
CA ARG A 148 -11.58 52.92 -8.04
C ARG A 148 -10.67 52.24 -7.03
N ALA A 149 -10.84 50.93 -6.87
CA ALA A 149 -9.89 49.91 -7.36
C ALA A 149 -10.42 48.49 -7.08
N SER A 150 -9.87 47.51 -7.80
CA SER A 150 -9.94 46.06 -7.58
C SER A 150 -10.86 45.25 -8.51
N SER A 151 -10.35 44.98 -9.72
CA SER A 151 -10.68 43.76 -10.46
C SER A 151 -9.53 43.41 -11.40
N THR A 152 -8.57 42.61 -10.93
CA THR A 152 -7.67 41.78 -11.78
C THR A 152 -6.87 40.81 -10.89
N GLY A 153 -7.55 39.81 -10.32
CA GLY A 153 -6.90 38.62 -9.77
C GLY A 153 -6.80 37.55 -10.84
N ARG A 154 -5.75 37.60 -11.66
CA ARG A 154 -5.20 36.53 -12.53
C ARG A 154 -4.05 37.14 -13.33
N ARG A 155 -2.79 36.85 -12.96
CA ARG A 155 -1.56 36.82 -13.79
C ARG A 155 -0.31 36.97 -12.91
N TRP A 156 0.24 35.85 -12.43
CA TRP A 156 1.60 35.83 -11.85
C TRP A 156 2.32 34.56 -12.29
N LEU A 157 2.95 34.64 -13.47
CA LEU A 157 4.02 33.76 -13.92
C LEU A 157 4.80 34.50 -15.01
N ARG A 158 5.58 35.49 -14.58
CA ARG A 158 6.67 36.17 -15.31
C ARG A 158 7.21 37.31 -14.44
N GLN A 159 8.07 36.97 -13.50
CA GLN A 159 9.02 37.89 -12.89
C GLN A 159 9.95 37.01 -12.06
N MET A 160 10.96 36.42 -12.69
CA MET A 160 12.15 35.81 -12.06
C MET A 160 13.16 35.38 -13.15
N THR A 161 13.38 36.23 -14.16
CA THR A 161 14.58 36.16 -15.00
C THR A 161 14.83 37.55 -15.55
N ASN A 162 15.77 38.29 -14.96
CA ASN A 162 16.55 39.36 -15.60
C ASN A 162 17.64 39.80 -14.62
N ALA A 163 18.85 39.31 -14.84
CA ALA A 163 20.09 40.00 -14.53
C ALA A 163 21.10 39.62 -15.62
N ASP A 164 21.78 40.63 -16.12
CA ASP A 164 22.58 40.71 -17.34
C ASP A 164 23.82 39.80 -17.40
N VAL A 165 24.31 39.55 -18.63
CA VAL A 165 25.70 39.82 -19.10
C VAL A 165 25.88 39.25 -20.53
N PRO A 166 26.72 39.86 -21.40
CA PRO A 166 26.50 39.92 -22.84
C PRO A 166 27.38 38.98 -23.69
N SER A 167 26.80 38.66 -24.87
CA SER A 167 27.40 38.54 -26.21
C SER A 167 28.88 38.18 -26.36
N GLU A 168 29.16 37.04 -27.00
CA GLU A 168 30.11 36.97 -28.12
C GLU A 168 29.99 35.67 -28.94
N GLY A 169 30.02 35.82 -30.27
CA GLY A 169 30.77 34.91 -31.14
C GLY A 169 30.07 33.70 -31.78
N GLY A 170 29.66 33.87 -33.04
CA GLY A 170 30.30 33.09 -34.11
C GLY A 170 29.60 31.84 -34.68
N SER A 171 29.26 31.99 -35.97
CA SER A 171 29.51 31.02 -37.04
C SER A 171 28.42 30.01 -37.41
N GLN A 172 27.74 30.39 -38.50
CA GLN A 172 27.09 29.54 -39.50
C GLN A 172 28.10 28.57 -40.15
N SER A 173 27.66 27.35 -40.48
CA SER A 173 28.11 26.62 -41.68
C SER A 173 27.29 25.33 -41.89
N GLU A 174 27.20 24.93 -43.16
CA GLU A 174 26.78 23.64 -43.75
C GLU A 174 25.30 23.51 -44.12
N LEU A 175 24.90 23.83 -45.36
CA LEU A 175 25.14 23.18 -46.67
C LEU A 175 24.28 21.92 -46.92
N ARG A 176 23.31 22.13 -47.83
CA ARG A 176 22.95 21.30 -49.00
C ARG A 176 23.08 19.76 -48.86
N SER A 177 21.99 19.06 -49.14
CA SER A 177 21.74 18.49 -50.49
C SER A 177 20.39 17.75 -50.58
N SER A 178 19.69 17.97 -51.69
CA SER A 178 18.69 17.08 -52.30
C SER A 178 19.24 16.72 -53.70
N PRO A 179 18.54 16.01 -54.61
CA PRO A 179 17.51 14.95 -54.52
C PRO A 179 17.85 13.76 -55.47
N SER A 180 16.93 12.79 -55.64
CA SER A 180 16.29 12.42 -56.93
C SER A 180 16.10 10.92 -57.26
N TYR A 181 14.99 10.68 -58.00
CA TYR A 181 14.55 9.52 -58.82
C TYR A 181 13.81 8.36 -58.11
N SER A 182 12.47 8.22 -58.28
CA SER A 182 11.66 7.75 -59.45
C SER A 182 11.44 6.22 -59.37
N SER A 183 10.37 5.58 -59.83
CA SER A 183 9.01 5.95 -60.25
C SER A 183 8.26 4.64 -60.60
N LYS A 184 6.92 4.74 -60.70
CA LYS A 184 5.97 3.94 -61.51
C LYS A 184 5.38 2.63 -60.93
N GLY A 185 4.04 2.59 -61.00
CA GLY A 185 3.26 1.36 -61.04
C GLY A 185 1.76 1.58 -60.81
N HIS A 186 1.01 1.81 -61.89
CA HIS A 186 -0.44 2.07 -61.96
C HIS A 186 -1.34 0.89 -61.53
N GLY A 187 -2.59 1.20 -61.16
CA GLY A 187 -3.70 0.23 -61.15
C GLY A 187 -5.02 0.78 -60.63
N SER A 188 -5.71 1.57 -61.45
CA SER A 188 -7.10 2.01 -61.25
C SER A 188 -8.10 0.88 -61.49
N ASN A 189 -9.21 0.84 -60.74
CA ASN A 189 -10.55 0.54 -61.28
C ASN A 189 -11.66 0.87 -60.25
N THR A 190 -12.41 1.92 -60.56
CA THR A 190 -13.79 2.20 -60.15
C THR A 190 -14.71 1.80 -61.31
N PRO A 191 -15.98 1.40 -61.07
CA PRO A 191 -17.06 2.41 -61.08
C PRO A 191 -18.21 2.20 -60.07
N SER A 192 -18.67 3.33 -59.53
CA SER A 192 -20.06 3.85 -59.39
C SER A 192 -21.24 2.89 -59.68
N ARG A 193 -22.42 2.98 -59.03
CA ARG A 193 -23.29 4.16 -58.82
C ARG A 193 -24.60 3.78 -58.08
N SER A 194 -25.22 4.79 -57.42
CA SER A 194 -26.68 5.02 -57.19
C SER A 194 -27.52 4.01 -56.34
N SER A 195 -28.54 4.36 -55.55
CA SER A 195 -29.26 5.61 -55.26
C SER A 195 -30.27 5.39 -54.10
N SER A 196 -30.45 6.43 -53.29
CA SER A 196 -31.65 6.89 -52.53
C SER A 196 -32.89 5.99 -52.31
N ARG A 197 -33.40 5.98 -51.06
CA ARG A 197 -34.74 6.54 -50.73
C ARG A 197 -35.01 6.62 -49.22
N ALA A 198 -35.66 7.72 -48.85
CA ALA A 198 -36.21 8.06 -47.54
C ALA A 198 -37.44 7.20 -47.18
N GLY A 199 -37.68 7.02 -45.88
CA GLY A 199 -38.89 6.38 -45.36
C GLY A 199 -38.99 6.48 -43.83
N THR A 200 -39.78 7.45 -43.38
CA THR A 200 -40.24 7.70 -42.01
C THR A 200 -40.89 6.49 -41.31
N ARG A 201 -40.68 6.30 -40.00
CA ARG A 201 -41.75 6.32 -38.96
C ARG A 201 -41.27 5.89 -37.57
N ASN A 202 -41.62 6.75 -36.61
CA ASN A 202 -41.72 6.51 -35.17
C ASN A 202 -42.38 5.17 -34.82
N ARG A 203 -41.76 4.40 -33.92
CA ARG A 203 -42.45 3.71 -32.81
C ARG A 203 -41.53 3.60 -31.60
N SER A 204 -41.90 4.32 -30.55
CA SER A 204 -41.45 4.12 -29.17
C SER A 204 -41.77 2.68 -28.76
N ALA A 205 -40.75 1.83 -28.73
CA ALA A 205 -40.84 0.51 -28.13
C ALA A 205 -40.26 0.61 -26.72
N SER A 206 -41.10 0.38 -25.71
CA SER A 206 -40.71 0.21 -24.32
C SER A 206 -39.56 -0.82 -24.20
N PRO A 207 -38.63 -0.66 -23.25
CA PRO A 207 -37.57 -1.64 -23.03
C PRO A 207 -38.22 -2.98 -22.64
N GLY A 208 -38.26 -3.91 -23.59
CA GLY A 208 -38.74 -5.26 -23.35
C GLY A 208 -37.89 -5.90 -22.26
N LEU A 209 -38.57 -6.57 -21.32
CA LEU A 209 -37.97 -7.46 -20.32
C LEU A 209 -36.90 -8.30 -21.01
N ARG A 210 -35.62 -7.96 -20.77
CA ARG A 210 -34.50 -8.84 -21.08
C ARG A 210 -34.68 -10.06 -20.19
N THR A 211 -35.37 -11.08 -20.70
CA THR A 211 -35.18 -12.46 -20.24
C THR A 211 -33.68 -12.72 -20.31
N TYR A 212 -33.03 -12.69 -19.14
CA TYR A 212 -31.69 -13.21 -18.96
C TYR A 212 -31.70 -14.62 -19.54
N GLN A 213 -31.18 -14.79 -20.75
CA GLN A 213 -30.91 -16.13 -21.23
C GLN A 213 -29.83 -16.69 -20.31
N PRO A 214 -30.12 -17.78 -19.56
CA PRO A 214 -29.10 -18.44 -18.78
C PRO A 214 -27.97 -18.77 -19.74
N ARG A 215 -26.78 -18.22 -19.43
CA ARG A 215 -25.55 -18.41 -20.20
C ARG A 215 -25.42 -19.91 -20.45
N ARG A 216 -25.62 -20.36 -21.70
CA ARG A 216 -25.54 -21.79 -22.05
C ARG A 216 -24.26 -22.32 -21.44
N GLY A 217 -24.39 -23.24 -20.48
CA GLY A 217 -23.26 -23.85 -19.82
C GLY A 217 -22.29 -24.37 -20.86
N THR A 218 -21.00 -24.06 -20.69
CA THR A 218 -19.93 -24.61 -21.52
C THR A 218 -20.06 -26.13 -21.54
N SER A 219 -19.94 -26.74 -22.73
CA SER A 219 -19.99 -28.20 -22.87
C SER A 219 -19.01 -28.85 -21.89
N PRO A 220 -19.39 -29.95 -21.19
CA PRO A 220 -18.49 -30.67 -20.28
C PRO A 220 -17.13 -31.01 -20.92
N SER A 221 -17.11 -31.30 -22.23
CA SER A 221 -15.88 -31.57 -22.98
C SER A 221 -14.95 -30.35 -23.08
N LEU A 222 -15.49 -29.16 -23.36
CA LEU A 222 -14.71 -27.93 -23.41
C LEU A 222 -14.16 -27.56 -22.04
N ARG A 223 -14.92 -27.82 -20.97
CA ARG A 223 -14.47 -27.60 -19.60
C ARG A 223 -13.32 -28.54 -19.23
N ARG A 224 -13.40 -29.82 -19.59
CA ARG A 224 -12.33 -30.79 -19.33
C ARG A 224 -11.02 -30.38 -20.00
N HIS A 225 -11.09 -30.02 -21.28
CA HIS A 225 -9.93 -29.49 -22.02
C HIS A 225 -9.37 -28.20 -21.38
N ALA A 226 -10.23 -27.34 -20.84
CA ALA A 226 -9.76 -26.15 -20.14
C ALA A 226 -9.00 -26.52 -18.84
N ILE A 227 -9.48 -27.49 -18.08
CA ILE A 227 -8.80 -28.00 -16.87
C ILE A 227 -7.46 -28.64 -17.25
N ASP A 228 -7.41 -29.47 -18.30
CA ASP A 228 -6.17 -30.11 -18.74
C ASP A 228 -5.09 -29.06 -19.11
N ASN A 229 -5.49 -28.01 -19.82
CA ASN A 229 -4.61 -26.87 -20.13
C ASN A 229 -4.14 -26.13 -18.87
N ILE A 230 -5.01 -25.98 -17.87
CA ILE A 230 -4.68 -25.34 -16.59
C ILE A 230 -3.69 -26.21 -15.82
N VAL A 231 -3.89 -27.53 -15.78
CA VAL A 231 -2.97 -28.49 -15.12
C VAL A 231 -1.60 -28.43 -15.77
N GLU A 232 -1.51 -28.46 -17.09
CA GLU A 232 -0.24 -28.37 -17.81
C GLU A 232 0.50 -27.04 -17.53
N ALA A 233 -0.19 -25.91 -17.67
CA ALA A 233 0.41 -24.60 -17.43
C ALA A 233 0.74 -24.35 -15.95
N GLY A 234 -0.13 -24.81 -15.05
CA GLY A 234 -0.04 -24.60 -13.62
C GLY A 234 1.02 -25.46 -12.94
N ALA A 235 1.28 -26.67 -13.46
CA ALA A 235 2.37 -27.52 -12.99
C ALA A 235 3.74 -26.84 -13.05
N ILE A 236 3.92 -25.86 -13.95
CA ILE A 236 5.16 -25.08 -14.02
C ILE A 236 5.28 -24.14 -12.80
N ILE A 237 4.19 -23.50 -12.37
CA ILE A 237 4.24 -22.48 -11.30
C ILE A 237 4.06 -23.05 -9.90
N THR A 238 3.87 -24.36 -9.77
CA THR A 238 3.68 -25.04 -8.48
C THR A 238 4.70 -26.13 -8.24
N TYR A 239 5.21 -26.18 -7.02
CA TYR A 239 6.06 -27.26 -6.55
C TYR A 239 5.25 -28.48 -6.06
N VAL A 240 5.67 -29.68 -6.50
CA VAL A 240 4.96 -30.96 -6.26
C VAL A 240 5.62 -31.80 -5.15
N GLY A 241 6.65 -31.30 -4.46
CA GLY A 241 7.32 -32.09 -3.43
C GLY A 241 6.62 -32.10 -2.07
N SER A 242 7.33 -32.66 -1.09
CA SER A 242 6.87 -32.75 0.29
C SER A 242 6.58 -31.35 0.84
N VAL A 243 5.46 -31.23 1.52
CA VAL A 243 5.00 -29.99 2.13
C VAL A 243 5.14 -30.11 3.64
N TRP A 244 5.36 -29.01 4.34
CA TRP A 244 5.31 -29.02 5.80
C TRP A 244 3.91 -29.39 6.27
N GLU A 245 3.80 -30.34 7.19
CA GLU A 245 2.51 -30.72 7.78
C GLU A 245 2.35 -30.00 9.13
N ALA A 246 1.20 -29.34 9.30
CA ALA A 246 0.85 -28.74 10.57
C ALA A 246 0.78 -29.82 11.67
N PRO A 247 1.27 -29.54 12.89
CA PRO A 247 1.13 -30.47 14.01
C PRO A 247 -0.33 -30.86 14.23
N ALA A 248 -0.56 -32.15 14.50
CA ALA A 248 -1.90 -32.65 14.79
C ALA A 248 -2.54 -31.88 15.96
N GLY A 249 -3.83 -31.54 15.82
CA GLY A 249 -4.60 -30.81 16.83
C GLY A 249 -4.54 -29.29 16.70
N LEU A 250 -3.82 -28.74 15.72
CA LEU A 250 -3.92 -27.32 15.39
C LEU A 250 -5.21 -27.06 14.61
N GLU A 251 -6.13 -26.31 15.21
CA GLU A 251 -7.41 -25.97 14.59
C GLU A 251 -7.54 -24.47 14.35
N TRP A 252 -8.13 -24.12 13.21
CA TRP A 252 -8.49 -22.74 12.92
C TRP A 252 -9.57 -22.25 13.87
N ASN A 253 -9.42 -21.01 14.34
CA ASN A 253 -10.51 -20.31 15.01
C ASN A 253 -11.67 -20.12 14.02
N VAL A 254 -12.81 -20.73 14.31
CA VAL A 254 -13.99 -20.73 13.42
C VAL A 254 -14.50 -19.30 13.18
N THR A 255 -14.52 -18.45 14.20
CA THR A 255 -14.93 -17.05 14.09
C THR A 255 -14.00 -16.29 13.16
N PHE A 256 -12.68 -16.50 13.28
CA PHE A 256 -11.69 -15.86 12.40
C PHE A 256 -11.90 -16.30 10.94
N HIS A 257 -12.10 -17.60 10.71
CA HIS A 257 -12.41 -18.09 9.38
C HIS A 257 -13.73 -17.52 8.80
N GLN A 258 -14.73 -17.25 9.64
CA GLN A 258 -16.02 -16.75 9.19
C GLN A 258 -16.01 -15.24 8.89
N GLU A 259 -15.32 -14.45 9.72
CA GLU A 259 -15.41 -13.00 9.70
C GLU A 259 -14.20 -12.34 9.01
N SER A 260 -13.08 -13.06 8.84
CA SER A 260 -11.87 -12.46 8.25
C SER A 260 -11.94 -12.33 6.74
N ILE A 261 -11.37 -11.23 6.28
CA ILE A 261 -11.11 -10.91 4.89
C ILE A 261 -9.71 -11.39 4.55
N ILE A 262 -9.58 -12.10 3.43
CA ILE A 262 -8.27 -12.51 2.93
C ILE A 262 -7.70 -11.47 1.96
N LEU A 263 -6.44 -11.12 2.18
CA LEU A 263 -5.66 -10.26 1.31
C LEU A 263 -4.43 -11.04 0.85
N PHE A 264 -4.05 -10.84 -0.41
CA PHE A 264 -2.87 -11.43 -1.01
C PHE A 264 -1.90 -10.29 -1.34
N PRO A 265 -0.74 -10.22 -0.67
CA PRO A 265 0.27 -9.18 -0.94
C PRO A 265 0.80 -9.20 -2.36
N ASP A 266 0.79 -10.39 -2.98
CA ASP A 266 1.23 -10.59 -4.35
C ASP A 266 0.21 -11.41 -5.17
N THR A 267 0.19 -11.16 -6.48
CA THR A 267 -0.73 -11.84 -7.39
C THR A 267 -0.31 -13.29 -7.67
N ARG A 268 0.96 -13.65 -7.50
CA ARG A 268 1.48 -14.99 -7.79
C ARG A 268 0.91 -16.01 -6.81
N THR A 269 0.86 -15.66 -5.53
CA THR A 269 0.22 -16.47 -4.48
C THR A 269 -1.26 -16.68 -4.76
N LEU A 270 -1.98 -15.61 -5.13
CA LEU A 270 -3.39 -15.72 -5.52
C LEU A 270 -3.58 -16.67 -6.71
N THR A 271 -2.78 -16.54 -7.77
CA THR A 271 -2.85 -17.41 -8.95
C THR A 271 -2.60 -18.87 -8.58
N ARG A 272 -1.59 -19.16 -7.74
CA ARG A 272 -1.30 -20.52 -7.26
C ARG A 272 -2.45 -21.11 -6.47
N LEU A 273 -3.02 -20.37 -5.53
CA LEU A 273 -4.12 -20.85 -4.71
C LEU A 273 -5.39 -21.11 -5.54
N LYS A 274 -5.68 -20.22 -6.51
CA LYS A 274 -6.77 -20.46 -7.47
C LYS A 274 -6.52 -21.71 -8.31
N TYR A 275 -5.30 -21.89 -8.81
CA TYR A 275 -4.90 -23.10 -9.52
C TYR A 275 -5.15 -24.35 -8.67
N TRP A 276 -4.67 -24.37 -7.43
CA TRP A 276 -4.84 -25.51 -6.53
C TRP A 276 -6.30 -25.83 -6.24
N ALA A 277 -7.14 -24.82 -6.00
CA ALA A 277 -8.56 -25.04 -5.78
C ALA A 277 -9.32 -25.58 -7.01
N VAL A 278 -8.85 -25.27 -8.22
CA VAL A 278 -9.44 -25.80 -9.46
C VAL A 278 -8.97 -27.23 -9.71
N THR A 279 -7.71 -27.55 -9.42
CA THR A 279 -7.09 -28.81 -9.85
C THR A 279 -7.04 -29.89 -8.76
N SER A 280 -7.05 -29.54 -7.48
CA SER A 280 -6.97 -30.50 -6.37
C SER A 280 -8.35 -30.88 -5.85
N SER A 281 -8.63 -32.18 -5.80
CA SER A 281 -9.88 -32.75 -5.28
C SER A 281 -9.96 -32.68 -3.76
N GLU A 282 -8.82 -32.58 -3.10
CA GLU A 282 -8.71 -32.54 -1.64
C GLU A 282 -9.15 -31.17 -1.08
N ILE A 283 -9.08 -30.13 -1.91
CA ILE A 283 -9.44 -28.76 -1.55
C ILE A 283 -10.93 -28.55 -1.80
N SER A 284 -11.73 -28.89 -0.80
CA SER A 284 -13.19 -28.70 -0.82
C SER A 284 -13.62 -27.38 -0.18
N HIS A 285 -12.77 -26.78 0.66
CA HIS A 285 -13.09 -25.59 1.45
C HIS A 285 -11.90 -24.64 1.52
N THR A 286 -12.16 -23.35 1.74
CA THR A 286 -11.12 -22.33 1.89
C THR A 286 -10.14 -22.66 3.02
N ARG A 287 -10.59 -23.32 4.09
CA ARG A 287 -9.71 -23.82 5.15
C ARG A 287 -8.57 -24.69 4.63
N HIS A 288 -8.87 -25.71 3.82
CA HIS A 288 -7.83 -26.60 3.26
C HIS A 288 -6.84 -25.82 2.39
N LEU A 289 -7.33 -24.81 1.68
CA LEU A 289 -6.50 -23.95 0.85
C LEU A 289 -5.55 -23.07 1.70
N LEU A 290 -5.99 -22.59 2.87
CA LEU A 290 -5.15 -21.83 3.78
C LEU A 290 -4.14 -22.72 4.51
N ASP A 291 -4.54 -23.92 4.91
CA ASP A 291 -3.62 -24.94 5.42
C ASP A 291 -2.51 -25.21 4.41
N LEU A 292 -2.88 -25.35 3.13
CA LEU A 292 -1.94 -25.52 2.04
C LEU A 292 -1.01 -24.31 1.84
N ALA A 293 -1.54 -23.09 2.03
CA ALA A 293 -0.77 -21.87 1.94
C ALA A 293 0.30 -21.79 3.04
N ILE A 294 -0.07 -22.11 4.29
CA ILE A 294 0.85 -22.18 5.42
C ILE A 294 1.90 -23.26 5.17
N ALA A 295 1.47 -24.46 4.76
CA ALA A 295 2.32 -25.60 4.49
C ALA A 295 3.41 -25.29 3.45
N ARG A 296 3.09 -24.48 2.43
CA ARG A 296 4.02 -24.04 1.38
C ARG A 296 4.71 -22.71 1.67
N ASN A 297 4.55 -22.16 2.88
CA ASN A 297 5.08 -20.85 3.26
C ASN A 297 4.72 -19.73 2.25
N MET A 298 3.47 -19.74 1.77
CA MET A 298 2.94 -18.72 0.87
C MET A 298 2.39 -17.55 1.69
N CYS A 299 2.63 -16.33 1.21
CA CYS A 299 2.26 -15.14 1.94
C CYS A 299 0.80 -14.76 1.72
N PHE A 300 0.03 -14.64 2.79
CA PHE A 300 -1.32 -14.08 2.78
C PHE A 300 -1.57 -13.33 4.09
N ILE A 301 -2.51 -12.40 4.06
CA ILE A 301 -2.90 -11.60 5.21
C ILE A 301 -4.36 -11.90 5.51
N MET A 302 -4.65 -12.18 6.78
CA MET A 302 -6.02 -12.24 7.29
C MET A 302 -6.32 -10.95 8.02
N ALA A 303 -7.29 -10.21 7.51
CA ALA A 303 -7.70 -8.94 8.05
C ALA A 303 -9.11 -9.01 8.62
N THR A 304 -9.41 -8.17 9.59
CA THR A 304 -10.74 -8.05 10.19
C THR A 304 -11.17 -6.59 10.17
N ARG A 305 -12.47 -6.33 9.99
CA ARG A 305 -13.00 -4.97 10.08
C ARG A 305 -12.91 -4.47 11.51
N ILE A 306 -12.66 -3.17 11.69
CA ILE A 306 -12.56 -2.56 13.02
C ILE A 306 -13.80 -2.79 13.88
N SER A 307 -14.98 -2.79 13.26
CA SER A 307 -16.28 -3.03 13.89
C SER A 307 -16.39 -4.44 14.47
N ASP A 308 -15.73 -5.41 13.85
CA ASP A 308 -15.76 -6.84 14.20
C ASP A 308 -14.65 -7.23 15.20
N LEU A 309 -13.65 -6.36 15.44
CA LEU A 309 -12.56 -6.63 16.41
C LEU A 309 -13.06 -6.93 17.82
N LYS A 310 -14.28 -6.52 18.18
CA LYS A 310 -14.89 -6.84 19.48
C LYS A 310 -15.07 -8.35 19.68
N SER A 311 -15.32 -9.11 18.59
CA SER A 311 -15.44 -10.57 18.59
C SER A 311 -14.11 -11.27 18.90
N PHE A 312 -12.99 -10.59 18.65
CA PHE A 312 -11.63 -11.12 18.79
C PHE A 312 -10.91 -10.64 20.06
N ARG A 313 -11.63 -9.99 20.98
CA ARG A 313 -11.03 -9.59 22.24
C ARG A 313 -10.54 -10.84 22.97
N PRO A 314 -9.23 -10.98 23.23
CA PRO A 314 -8.76 -12.07 24.05
C PRO A 314 -9.50 -12.01 25.39
N ILE A 315 -9.83 -13.18 25.96
CA ILE A 315 -10.28 -13.28 27.34
C ILE A 315 -9.09 -12.82 28.18
N MET A 316 -9.02 -11.51 28.47
CA MET A 316 -7.84 -10.93 29.10
C MET A 316 -7.74 -11.44 30.52
N THR A 317 -6.69 -12.20 30.81
CA THR A 317 -6.20 -12.31 32.17
C THR A 317 -5.65 -10.95 32.60
N PRO A 318 -5.86 -10.51 33.85
CA PRO A 318 -5.53 -9.15 34.30
C PRO A 318 -4.07 -8.73 34.05
N ASP A 319 -3.13 -9.68 34.05
CA ASP A 319 -1.70 -9.45 33.80
C ASP A 319 -1.39 -9.08 32.33
N LEU A 320 -2.12 -9.68 31.38
CA LEU A 320 -1.97 -9.40 29.95
C LEU A 320 -2.60 -8.05 29.58
N ALA A 321 -3.69 -7.67 30.27
CA ALA A 321 -4.33 -6.37 30.10
C ALA A 321 -3.39 -5.20 30.40
N GLU A 322 -2.55 -5.35 31.42
CA GLU A 322 -1.56 -4.33 31.76
C GLU A 322 -0.43 -4.27 30.72
N LEU A 323 0.02 -5.42 30.20
CA LEU A 323 1.05 -5.51 29.16
C LEU A 323 0.58 -4.88 27.83
N THR A 324 -0.63 -5.25 27.39
CA THR A 324 -1.26 -4.72 26.17
C THR A 324 -1.53 -3.22 26.29
N LYS A 325 -1.99 -2.75 27.47
CA LYS A 325 -2.18 -1.32 27.73
C LYS A 325 -0.87 -0.54 27.53
N ARG A 326 0.26 -1.03 28.05
CA ARG A 326 1.57 -0.38 27.89
C ARG A 326 2.02 -0.36 26.43
N THR A 327 1.69 -1.37 25.62
CA THR A 327 2.08 -1.42 24.20
C THR A 327 1.33 -0.41 23.32
N TYR A 328 0.15 0.05 23.75
CA TYR A 328 -0.67 1.05 23.04
C TYR A 328 -0.58 2.47 23.62
N GLU A 329 0.23 2.71 24.65
CA GLU A 329 0.43 4.06 25.19
C GLU A 329 1.17 4.95 24.17
N ALA A 330 0.65 6.15 23.93
CA ALA A 330 1.23 7.08 22.96
C ALA A 330 2.65 7.47 23.37
N GLY A 331 3.64 7.11 22.54
CA GLY A 331 5.06 7.27 22.85
C GLY A 331 5.76 5.97 23.27
N PHE A 332 5.04 4.84 23.28
CA PHE A 332 5.66 3.53 23.41
C PHE A 332 6.69 3.33 22.29
N GLN A 333 7.96 3.37 22.68
CA GLN A 333 9.03 2.78 21.91
C GLN A 333 9.20 1.37 22.43
N GLU A 334 9.12 0.39 21.54
CA GLU A 334 9.48 -0.98 21.88
C GLU A 334 10.87 -0.93 22.47
N GLU A 335 10.99 -1.32 23.75
CA GLU A 335 12.28 -1.35 24.41
C GLU A 335 13.20 -2.17 23.50
N HIS A 336 14.22 -1.52 22.94
CA HIS A 336 15.23 -2.23 22.16
C HIS A 336 15.64 -3.42 23.00
N LEU A 337 15.47 -4.63 22.47
CA LEU A 337 15.97 -5.85 23.10
C LEU A 337 17.44 -5.60 23.43
N LYS A 338 17.72 -5.25 24.69
CA LYS A 338 19.06 -4.89 25.11
C LYS A 338 19.84 -6.19 25.02
N ASP A 339 20.90 -6.21 24.22
CA ASP A 339 21.83 -7.32 24.18
C ASP A 339 22.59 -7.32 25.52
N VAL A 340 21.96 -7.87 26.57
CA VAL A 340 22.40 -7.66 27.96
C VAL A 340 23.79 -8.25 28.20
N ASN A 341 24.33 -9.09 27.30
CA ASN A 341 25.61 -9.76 27.51
C ASN A 341 26.47 -9.97 26.24
N GLY A 342 26.17 -9.28 25.13
CA GLY A 342 26.85 -9.49 23.85
C GLY A 342 26.56 -10.87 23.25
N GLY A 343 26.71 -11.01 21.94
CA GLY A 343 26.31 -12.19 21.15
C GLY A 343 26.83 -13.59 21.59
N ALA A 344 27.59 -13.71 22.68
CA ALA A 344 27.86 -14.97 23.37
C ALA A 344 26.65 -15.45 24.19
N ALA A 345 25.98 -14.57 24.95
CA ALA A 345 24.76 -14.93 25.65
C ALA A 345 23.57 -15.15 24.70
N PHE A 346 23.62 -14.59 23.48
CA PHE A 346 22.68 -14.93 22.41
C PHE A 346 22.73 -16.42 22.05
N ARG A 347 23.90 -17.07 22.15
CA ARG A 347 24.01 -18.54 21.97
C ARG A 347 23.47 -19.32 23.16
N ASP A 348 23.60 -18.76 24.37
CA ASP A 348 23.16 -19.41 25.62
C ASP A 348 21.68 -19.16 25.95
N HIS A 349 21.05 -18.10 25.43
CA HIS A 349 19.61 -17.85 25.59
C HIS A 349 18.79 -18.57 24.52
N LEU A 350 19.38 -18.76 23.32
CA LEU A 350 18.95 -19.74 22.32
C LEU A 350 19.62 -21.11 22.54
N ASP A 351 20.09 -21.42 23.76
CA ASP A 351 20.72 -22.69 24.11
C ASP A 351 19.78 -23.83 23.76
N CYS A 352 19.99 -24.36 22.56
CA CYS A 352 19.82 -25.71 22.06
C CYS A 352 18.57 -26.50 22.51
N LYS A 353 17.50 -25.90 23.03
CA LYS A 353 16.24 -26.58 23.34
C LYS A 353 15.06 -26.01 22.54
N ALA A 354 15.07 -24.70 22.27
CA ALA A 354 14.11 -24.08 21.36
C ALA A 354 14.49 -24.38 19.89
N ILE A 355 15.76 -24.23 19.51
CA ILE A 355 16.23 -24.54 18.14
C ILE A 355 16.44 -26.04 17.89
N ARG A 356 16.77 -26.88 18.91
CA ARG A 356 16.78 -28.35 18.74
C ARG A 356 15.41 -28.94 18.38
N ARG A 357 14.31 -28.19 18.56
CA ARG A 357 12.96 -28.59 18.12
C ARG A 357 12.59 -28.11 16.72
N ILE A 358 13.41 -27.27 16.09
CA ILE A 358 13.08 -26.62 14.82
C ILE A 358 13.54 -27.44 13.59
N GLY A 359 14.28 -28.54 13.76
CA GLY A 359 14.77 -29.32 12.61
C GLY A 359 14.83 -30.84 12.79
N LEU A 360 14.05 -31.53 11.94
CA LEU A 360 14.34 -32.83 11.31
C LEU A 360 13.96 -34.14 12.04
N GLY A 361 12.88 -34.75 11.55
CA GLY A 361 12.95 -36.11 10.98
C GLY A 361 12.78 -37.33 11.87
N SER A 362 12.57 -37.21 13.18
CA SER A 362 12.01 -38.32 13.96
C SER A 362 11.34 -37.81 15.24
N THR A 363 10.00 -37.82 15.24
CA THR A 363 9.16 -37.38 16.36
C THR A 363 9.35 -35.89 16.72
N ILE A 364 9.08 -35.00 15.75
CA ILE A 364 9.02 -33.54 16.00
C ILE A 364 7.71 -33.23 16.74
N HIS A 365 7.76 -33.23 18.06
CA HIS A 365 6.77 -32.51 18.85
C HIS A 365 6.97 -31.01 18.62
N GLY A 366 6.17 -30.49 17.70
CA GLY A 366 5.76 -29.10 17.61
C GLY A 366 6.90 -28.12 17.41
N TRP A 367 6.87 -27.48 16.24
CA TRP A 367 6.90 -26.02 16.29
C TRP A 367 5.85 -25.66 17.34
N THR A 368 6.26 -25.17 18.50
CA THR A 368 5.33 -24.32 19.22
C THR A 368 5.08 -23.21 18.22
N THR A 369 3.94 -23.30 17.53
CA THR A 369 3.24 -22.13 17.04
C THR A 369 3.01 -21.32 18.31
N GLN A 370 4.05 -20.63 18.75
CA GLN A 370 3.89 -19.45 19.54
C GLN A 370 3.23 -18.56 18.50
N VAL A 371 1.89 -18.62 18.48
CA VAL A 371 1.08 -17.52 18.00
C VAL A 371 1.48 -16.39 18.94
N THR A 372 2.58 -15.72 18.60
CA THR A 372 2.86 -14.40 19.10
C THR A 372 1.67 -13.61 18.61
N VAL A 373 0.73 -13.37 19.51
CA VAL A 373 -0.32 -12.39 19.29
C VAL A 373 0.45 -11.09 19.21
N HIS A 374 0.77 -10.62 18.00
CA HIS A 374 1.46 -9.37 17.89
C HIS A 374 0.40 -8.28 18.11
N HIS A 375 0.70 -7.38 19.03
CA HIS A 375 -0.23 -6.30 19.38
C HIS A 375 -0.05 -5.10 18.44
N ARG A 376 0.79 -5.21 17.42
CA ARG A 376 0.95 -4.19 16.39
C ARG A 376 0.01 -4.48 15.23
N GLY A 377 -1.28 -4.31 15.49
CA GLY A 377 -2.27 -4.26 14.43
C GLY A 377 -1.85 -3.22 13.40
N ALA A 378 -1.52 -3.66 12.19
CA ALA A 378 -1.33 -2.79 11.05
C ALA A 378 -2.71 -2.44 10.48
N VAL A 379 -2.85 -1.18 10.07
CA VAL A 379 -4.08 -0.67 9.47
C VAL A 379 -3.82 -0.46 7.99
N THR A 380 -4.55 -1.19 7.16
CA THR A 380 -4.49 -1.07 5.70
C THR A 380 -5.82 -0.56 5.18
N SER A 381 -5.78 0.46 4.31
CA SER A 381 -6.95 0.88 3.56
C SER A 381 -7.18 -0.09 2.41
N SER A 382 -8.44 -0.44 2.19
CA SER A 382 -8.82 -1.38 1.14
C SER A 382 -9.71 -0.67 0.13
N PRO A 383 -9.49 -0.83 -1.19
CA PRO A 383 -10.41 -0.30 -2.18
C PRO A 383 -11.78 -1.01 -2.15
N PHE A 384 -11.89 -2.11 -1.41
CA PHE A 384 -13.09 -2.94 -1.33
C PHE A 384 -14.00 -2.58 -0.14
N PHE A 385 -13.48 -1.85 0.85
CA PHE A 385 -14.20 -1.52 2.08
C PHE A 385 -13.99 -0.06 2.44
N ASP A 386 -15.06 0.60 2.88
CA ASP A 386 -14.98 1.96 3.41
C ASP A 386 -14.28 1.98 4.78
N ASP A 387 -14.38 0.88 5.54
CA ASP A 387 -13.75 0.73 6.85
C ASP A 387 -12.27 0.32 6.75
N PRO A 388 -11.39 0.84 7.64
CA PRO A 388 -10.01 0.38 7.72
C PRO A 388 -9.92 -1.10 8.13
N LEU A 389 -9.01 -1.83 7.49
CA LEU A 389 -8.76 -3.24 7.78
C LEU A 389 -7.59 -3.37 8.76
N PHE A 390 -7.81 -4.16 9.81
CA PHE A 390 -6.78 -4.48 10.81
C PHE A 390 -6.24 -5.87 10.54
N HIS A 391 -4.91 -6.00 10.51
CA HIS A 391 -4.24 -7.29 10.45
C HIS A 391 -3.03 -7.29 11.36
N ASP A 392 -2.60 -8.48 11.75
CA ASP A 392 -1.40 -8.61 12.56
C ASP A 392 -0.14 -8.54 11.69
N GLN A 393 0.97 -8.08 12.25
CA GLN A 393 2.26 -8.04 11.59
C GLN A 393 3.39 -8.28 12.60
N MET A 394 4.33 -9.15 12.25
CA MET A 394 5.59 -9.28 12.98
C MET A 394 6.32 -7.94 13.01
N SER A 395 6.79 -7.53 14.18
CA SER A 395 7.62 -6.35 14.32
C SER A 395 8.95 -6.57 13.60
N ALA A 396 9.57 -5.48 13.11
CA ALA A 396 10.90 -5.57 12.52
C ALA A 396 11.95 -6.14 13.50
N GLN A 397 11.76 -5.98 14.81
CA GLN A 397 12.64 -6.57 15.82
C GLN A 397 12.43 -8.09 15.91
N GLU A 398 11.20 -8.55 15.85
CA GLU A 398 10.85 -9.97 15.87
C GLU A 398 11.31 -10.68 14.60
N GLU A 399 11.11 -10.06 13.43
CA GLU A 399 11.65 -10.55 12.16
C GLU A 399 13.18 -10.65 12.23
N ASN A 400 13.84 -9.60 12.71
CA ASN A 400 15.29 -9.60 12.93
C ASN A 400 15.73 -10.72 13.89
N LEU A 401 14.96 -10.97 14.95
CA LEU A 401 15.25 -12.05 15.90
C LEU A 401 15.15 -13.42 15.23
N VAL A 402 14.08 -13.68 14.47
CA VAL A 402 13.86 -14.95 13.75
C VAL A 402 14.97 -15.22 12.75
N HIS A 403 15.45 -14.20 12.05
CA HIS A 403 16.55 -14.34 11.08
C HIS A 403 17.95 -14.31 11.71
N GLY A 404 18.06 -14.20 13.04
CA GLY A 404 19.34 -14.10 13.74
C GLY A 404 20.16 -12.89 13.31
N PHE A 405 19.51 -11.73 13.24
CA PHE A 405 20.08 -10.46 12.85
C PHE A 405 21.16 -9.99 13.83
N VAL A 406 22.27 -9.51 13.27
CA VAL A 406 23.37 -8.89 13.99
C VAL A 406 23.62 -7.52 13.38
N SER A 407 23.25 -6.48 14.13
CA SER A 407 23.46 -5.08 13.75
C SER A 407 24.96 -4.75 13.63
N ALA A 408 25.27 -3.77 12.79
CA ALA A 408 26.60 -3.18 12.63
C ALA A 408 26.45 -1.66 12.53
N GLU A 409 27.53 -0.91 12.76
CA GLU A 409 27.50 0.56 12.67
C GLU A 409 27.10 1.06 11.28
N ASN A 410 27.49 0.32 10.24
CA ASN A 410 27.09 0.58 8.86
C ASN A 410 26.13 -0.52 8.40
N SER A 411 24.99 -0.10 7.85
CA SER A 411 23.90 -0.96 7.39
C SER A 411 24.31 -2.00 6.36
N ASP A 412 25.35 -1.72 5.56
CA ASP A 412 25.89 -2.66 4.57
C ASP A 412 26.55 -3.90 5.22
N TYR A 413 26.92 -3.77 6.50
CA TYR A 413 27.56 -4.83 7.30
C TYR A 413 26.59 -5.48 8.28
N HIS A 414 25.29 -5.18 8.19
CA HIS A 414 24.27 -5.99 8.85
C HIS A 414 24.39 -7.44 8.42
N ARG A 415 24.26 -8.35 9.37
CA ARG A 415 24.39 -9.79 9.12
C ARG A 415 23.15 -10.53 9.60
N TRP A 416 22.82 -11.62 8.93
CA TRP A 416 21.72 -12.51 9.30
C TRP A 416 22.20 -13.95 9.31
N LEU A 417 21.75 -14.74 10.29
CA LEU A 417 22.03 -16.17 10.37
C LEU A 417 21.25 -16.98 9.35
N PHE A 418 20.04 -16.54 9.02
CA PHE A 418 19.20 -17.07 7.94
C PHE A 418 18.94 -15.95 6.92
N PRO A 419 18.83 -16.26 5.61
CA PRO A 419 18.47 -15.23 4.63
C PRO A 419 17.04 -14.73 4.91
N THR A 420 16.83 -13.41 4.80
CA THR A 420 15.49 -12.81 4.85
C THR A 420 14.72 -13.10 3.56
N THR A 421 13.40 -12.87 3.55
CA THR A 421 12.57 -13.01 2.35
C THR A 421 13.10 -12.13 1.21
N GLU A 422 13.46 -10.88 1.49
CA GLU A 422 14.07 -9.98 0.48
C GLU A 422 15.37 -10.55 -0.10
N ILE A 423 16.25 -11.11 0.74
CA ILE A 423 17.51 -11.74 0.29
C ILE A 423 17.22 -12.96 -0.60
N MET A 424 16.20 -13.74 -0.27
CA MET A 424 15.77 -14.89 -1.07
C MET A 424 15.20 -14.44 -2.41
N GLU A 425 14.34 -13.42 -2.42
CA GLU A 425 13.76 -12.84 -3.65
C GLU A 425 14.81 -12.29 -4.60
N ASP A 426 15.85 -11.64 -4.07
CA ASP A 426 16.87 -11.00 -4.89
C ASP A 426 17.94 -11.97 -5.42
N PHE A 427 18.26 -13.04 -4.69
CA PHE A 427 19.45 -13.86 -4.95
C PHE A 427 19.23 -15.37 -5.01
N CYS A 428 18.05 -15.90 -4.64
CA CYS A 428 17.80 -17.34 -4.61
C CYS A 428 16.92 -17.77 -5.78
N ASP A 429 17.49 -18.43 -6.80
CA ASP A 429 16.73 -18.93 -7.95
C ASP A 429 15.73 -20.03 -7.56
N HIS A 430 15.95 -20.68 -6.41
CA HIS A 430 15.04 -21.68 -5.84
C HIS A 430 13.81 -21.07 -5.16
N TRP A 431 13.86 -19.76 -4.83
CA TRP A 431 12.74 -19.05 -4.24
C TRP A 431 11.87 -18.48 -5.34
N SER A 432 10.60 -18.86 -5.35
CA SER A 432 9.65 -18.38 -6.33
C SER A 432 8.38 -17.80 -5.69
N GLY A 433 8.47 -17.41 -4.42
CA GLY A 433 7.31 -17.02 -3.59
C GLY A 433 6.57 -18.21 -2.98
N GLU A 434 7.14 -19.41 -3.04
CA GLU A 434 6.72 -20.57 -2.25
C GLU A 434 7.96 -21.38 -1.85
N TRP A 435 7.81 -22.20 -0.80
CA TRP A 435 8.87 -23.08 -0.32
C TRP A 435 9.07 -24.29 -1.24
N THR A 436 10.32 -24.53 -1.67
CA THR A 436 10.68 -25.63 -2.58
C THR A 436 11.75 -26.55 -1.98
N GLU A 437 12.03 -27.70 -2.60
CA GLU A 437 13.13 -28.59 -2.16
C GLU A 437 14.50 -27.88 -2.10
N GLY A 438 14.70 -26.92 -3.02
CA GLY A 438 15.92 -26.13 -3.07
C GLY A 438 16.04 -25.26 -1.82
N CYS A 439 14.94 -24.64 -1.40
CA CYS A 439 14.85 -23.91 -0.14
C CYS A 439 15.09 -24.84 1.06
N ASP A 440 14.45 -26.02 1.09
CA ASP A 440 14.67 -27.03 2.13
C ASP A 440 16.15 -27.40 2.26
N LEU A 441 16.82 -27.68 1.13
CA LEU A 441 18.24 -28.03 1.16
C LEU A 441 19.11 -26.86 1.66
N ILE A 442 18.83 -25.64 1.21
CA ILE A 442 19.55 -24.43 1.66
C ILE A 442 19.43 -24.31 3.18
N PHE A 443 18.21 -24.35 3.71
CA PHE A 443 17.96 -24.20 5.15
C PHE A 443 18.47 -25.40 5.95
N HIS A 444 18.39 -26.61 5.42
CA HIS A 444 18.99 -27.81 6.01
C HIS A 444 20.51 -27.69 6.13
N ASN A 445 21.18 -27.14 5.12
CA ASN A 445 22.63 -26.91 5.16
C ASN A 445 23.01 -25.86 6.21
N ILE A 446 22.22 -24.79 6.34
CA ILE A 446 22.38 -23.77 7.39
C ILE A 446 22.18 -24.41 8.77
N ALA A 447 21.11 -25.19 8.95
CA ALA A 447 20.82 -25.90 10.19
C ALA A 447 21.94 -26.87 10.58
N LYS A 448 22.44 -27.68 9.64
CA LYS A 448 23.60 -28.57 9.86
C LYS A 448 24.87 -27.78 10.23
N ALA A 449 25.10 -26.63 9.62
CA ALA A 449 26.22 -25.78 9.98
C ALA A 449 26.08 -25.24 11.41
N LEU A 450 24.85 -24.92 11.83
CA LEU A 450 24.52 -24.45 13.18
C LEU A 450 24.73 -25.56 14.22
N GLU A 451 24.24 -26.77 13.96
CA GLU A 451 24.45 -27.96 14.81
C GLU A 451 25.94 -28.26 15.03
N ARG A 452 26.76 -28.02 14.00
CA ARG A 452 28.22 -28.19 14.07
C ARG A 452 28.94 -27.02 14.73
N GLY A 453 28.25 -25.94 15.10
CA GLY A 453 28.85 -24.70 15.61
C GLY A 453 29.68 -23.94 14.56
N THR A 454 29.47 -24.23 13.27
CA THR A 454 30.21 -23.63 12.14
C THR A 454 29.44 -22.55 11.40
N ALA A 455 28.13 -22.41 11.67
CA ALA A 455 27.31 -21.36 11.07
C ALA A 455 27.81 -19.96 11.48
N LYS A 456 27.83 -19.05 10.51
CA LYS A 456 28.20 -17.65 10.70
C LYS A 456 27.13 -16.77 10.09
N PRO A 457 26.68 -15.71 10.79
CA PRO A 457 25.76 -14.76 10.19
C PRO A 457 26.46 -14.04 9.04
N LEU A 458 25.79 -13.94 7.90
CA LEU A 458 26.35 -13.41 6.66
C LEU A 458 25.75 -12.04 6.36
N THR A 459 26.56 -11.16 5.78
CA THR A 459 26.04 -9.90 5.21
C THR A 459 25.18 -10.18 3.99
N ARG A 460 24.43 -9.19 3.52
CA ARG A 460 23.68 -9.30 2.25
C ARG A 460 24.56 -9.74 1.08
N LYS A 461 25.80 -9.21 0.99
CA LYS A 461 26.81 -9.65 0.00
C LYS A 461 27.26 -11.09 0.23
N GLY A 462 27.42 -11.51 1.48
CA GLY A 462 27.74 -12.88 1.85
C GLY A 462 26.64 -13.87 1.42
N TRP A 463 25.37 -13.54 1.71
CA TRP A 463 24.22 -14.31 1.27
C TRP A 463 24.12 -14.39 -0.25
N LYS A 464 24.32 -13.28 -0.97
CA LYS A 464 24.39 -13.28 -2.44
C LYS A 464 25.41 -14.30 -2.96
N SER A 465 26.63 -14.30 -2.42
CA SER A 465 27.66 -15.27 -2.83
C SER A 465 27.29 -16.70 -2.48
N TYR A 466 26.73 -16.94 -1.28
CA TYR A 466 26.29 -18.26 -0.83
C TYR A 466 25.17 -18.82 -1.71
N LEU A 467 24.12 -18.04 -1.93
CA LEU A 467 22.96 -18.42 -2.74
C LEU A 467 23.34 -18.61 -4.21
N HIS A 468 24.19 -17.73 -4.76
CA HIS A 468 24.71 -17.89 -6.12
C HIS A 468 25.46 -19.23 -6.28
N SER A 469 26.29 -19.63 -5.31
CA SER A 469 26.96 -20.94 -5.36
C SER A 469 25.97 -22.12 -5.32
N THR A 470 24.84 -21.95 -4.62
CA THR A 470 23.80 -22.97 -4.50
C THR A 470 22.90 -23.02 -5.74
N ASN A 471 22.68 -21.90 -6.42
CA ASN A 471 21.92 -21.82 -7.67
C ASN A 471 22.61 -22.57 -8.81
N HIS A 472 23.95 -22.63 -8.82
CA HIS A 472 24.74 -23.39 -9.82
C HIS A 472 24.98 -24.85 -9.44
N GLY A 473 24.43 -25.32 -8.32
CA GLY A 473 24.59 -26.69 -7.86
C GLY A 473 23.82 -27.73 -8.68
N THR A 474 24.00 -29.01 -8.35
CA THR A 474 23.31 -30.15 -8.97
C THR A 474 21.79 -30.12 -8.82
N ARG A 475 21.27 -29.27 -7.92
CA ARG A 475 19.83 -29.12 -7.64
C ARG A 475 19.21 -27.85 -8.18
N ARG A 476 19.88 -27.17 -9.14
CA ARG A 476 19.31 -26.00 -9.81
C ARG A 476 17.88 -26.30 -10.27
N PRO A 477 16.91 -25.38 -10.06
CA PRO A 477 15.55 -25.59 -10.55
C PRO A 477 15.58 -25.79 -12.07
N THR A 478 14.84 -26.79 -12.56
CA THR A 478 14.76 -27.07 -14.00
C THR A 478 14.17 -25.89 -14.76
N VAL A 479 13.26 -25.16 -14.13
CA VAL A 479 12.58 -24.00 -14.69
C VAL A 479 12.73 -22.81 -13.75
N THR A 480 13.24 -21.70 -14.27
CA THR A 480 13.22 -20.41 -13.57
C THR A 480 11.88 -19.74 -13.83
N LEU A 481 11.11 -19.46 -12.78
CA LEU A 481 9.80 -18.83 -12.92
C LEU A 481 9.94 -17.36 -13.28
N ASN A 482 9.09 -16.91 -14.21
CA ASN A 482 8.98 -15.52 -14.61
C ASN A 482 7.51 -15.10 -14.64
N SER A 483 7.23 -13.80 -14.77
CA SER A 483 5.86 -13.27 -14.74
C SER A 483 4.96 -13.83 -15.85
N SER A 484 5.51 -14.22 -17.01
CA SER A 484 4.72 -14.76 -18.13
C SER A 484 4.09 -16.12 -17.81
N HIS A 485 4.75 -16.95 -16.99
CA HIS A 485 4.16 -18.21 -16.52
C HIS A 485 2.90 -17.96 -15.69
N PHE A 486 2.94 -16.98 -14.78
CA PHE A 486 1.78 -16.62 -13.97
C PHE A 486 0.67 -15.96 -14.81
N THR A 487 1.00 -15.05 -15.71
CA THR A 487 0.01 -14.44 -16.62
C THR A 487 -0.72 -15.50 -17.44
N ARG A 488 0.00 -16.50 -17.95
CA ARG A 488 -0.61 -17.59 -18.72
C ARG A 488 -1.62 -18.38 -17.90
N VAL A 489 -1.30 -18.71 -16.65
CA VAL A 489 -2.21 -19.44 -15.76
C VAL A 489 -3.40 -18.57 -15.37
N ASP A 490 -3.17 -17.28 -15.09
CA ASP A 490 -4.23 -16.32 -14.75
C ASP A 490 -5.24 -16.13 -15.90
N GLU A 491 -4.77 -16.04 -17.16
CA GLU A 491 -5.62 -16.02 -18.35
C GLU A 491 -6.53 -17.25 -18.43
N LEU A 492 -6.01 -18.44 -18.14
CA LEU A 492 -6.78 -19.68 -18.14
C LEU A 492 -7.76 -19.73 -16.96
N LEU A 493 -7.38 -19.20 -15.80
CA LEU A 493 -8.22 -19.12 -14.60
C LEU A 493 -9.31 -18.04 -14.69
N SER A 494 -9.23 -17.11 -15.64
CA SER A 494 -10.23 -16.05 -15.85
C SER A 494 -11.66 -16.57 -16.11
N VAL A 495 -11.79 -17.85 -16.50
CA VAL A 495 -13.07 -18.56 -16.66
C VAL A 495 -13.77 -18.81 -15.30
N PHE A 496 -13.03 -18.69 -14.19
CA PHE A 496 -13.51 -18.83 -12.80
C PHE A 496 -13.49 -17.43 -12.14
N PRO A 497 -14.52 -16.61 -12.38
CA PRO A 497 -14.44 -15.15 -12.21
C PRO A 497 -14.46 -14.67 -10.75
N ASP A 498 -14.53 -15.56 -9.76
CA ASP A 498 -14.69 -15.13 -8.37
C ASP A 498 -13.42 -14.41 -7.89
N PRO A 499 -13.50 -13.10 -7.57
CA PRO A 499 -12.37 -12.39 -7.02
C PRO A 499 -12.23 -12.82 -5.56
N TRP A 500 -11.09 -13.41 -5.20
CA TRP A 500 -10.86 -13.85 -3.82
C TRP A 500 -10.19 -12.77 -2.96
N HIS A 501 -9.33 -11.96 -3.57
CA HIS A 501 -8.65 -10.88 -2.87
C HIS A 501 -9.68 -9.85 -2.37
N GLY A 502 -9.63 -9.54 -1.08
CA GLY A 502 -10.56 -8.61 -0.43
C GLY A 502 -11.94 -9.20 -0.16
N ARG A 503 -12.12 -10.53 -0.22
CA ARG A 503 -13.37 -11.20 0.18
C ARG A 503 -13.27 -11.77 1.59
N CYS A 504 -14.41 -11.83 2.26
CA CYS A 504 -14.56 -12.66 3.45
C CYS A 504 -14.29 -14.12 3.07
N ILE A 505 -13.54 -14.83 3.90
CA ILE A 505 -13.14 -16.22 3.65
C ILE A 505 -14.34 -17.16 3.51
N ALA A 506 -15.39 -16.92 4.29
CA ALA A 506 -16.66 -17.66 4.20
C ALA A 506 -17.40 -17.47 2.87
N ASP A 507 -17.17 -16.34 2.18
CA ASP A 507 -17.83 -16.02 0.91
C ASP A 507 -17.06 -16.54 -0.31
N ILE A 508 -15.88 -17.12 -0.11
CA ILE A 508 -15.07 -17.66 -1.20
C ILE A 508 -15.65 -19.00 -1.63
N SER A 509 -16.26 -19.01 -2.81
CA SER A 509 -16.66 -20.24 -3.51
C SER A 509 -15.42 -20.95 -4.05
N ILE A 510 -15.12 -22.10 -3.47
CA ILE A 510 -14.21 -23.07 -4.08
C ILE A 510 -14.99 -23.77 -5.21
N PRO A 511 -14.47 -23.79 -6.45
CA PRO A 511 -15.12 -24.52 -7.52
C PRO A 511 -15.25 -26.00 -7.13
N SER A 512 -16.45 -26.44 -6.77
CA SER A 512 -16.70 -27.86 -6.47
C SER A 512 -16.30 -28.67 -7.69
N GLN A 513 -15.39 -29.63 -7.52
CA GLN A 513 -15.10 -30.58 -8.58
C GLN A 513 -16.40 -31.31 -8.95
N MET A 514 -16.78 -31.22 -10.23
CA MET A 514 -17.94 -31.90 -10.79
C MET A 514 -17.52 -33.16 -11.53
#